data_AF-A0A9E0LWA9-F1
#
_entry.id   AF-A0A9E0LWA9-F1
#
_cell.length_a   1.000
_cell.length_b   1.000
_cell.length_c   1.000
_cell.angle_alpha   90.00
_cell.angle_beta   90.00
_cell.angle_gamma   90.00
#
_symmetry.space_group_name_H-M   'P 1'
#
loop_
_entity.id
_entity.type
_entity.pdbx_description
1 polymer ?
#
loop_
_entity_poly.entity_id
_entity_poly.type
_entity_poly.pdbx_seq_one_letter_code
_entity_poly.pdbx_strand_id
1 'polypeptide(L)'
;MRRRTAVGVVLLLLFVAGCGVEALLGGGELEQAEERLGFVLDTVSQIGTGDTVEFQTATCRFHSDKLVIRDQGEFELAYDGFREFLRKGGLAKGLEYEIEGGEEIEGSAGGDFLFSGTANGRPFEVIVPAKRPLRWQVAPSDGF
;
A
#
# COMPACT_ATOMS: atom_id res chain seq x y z
N MET A 1 38.02 -0.59 -27.71
CA MET A 1 37.69 0.30 -26.57
C MET A 1 36.17 0.38 -26.44
N ARG A 2 35.59 -0.24 -25.41
CA ARG A 2 34.13 -0.19 -25.13
C ARG A 2 33.82 1.10 -24.37
N ARG A 3 33.05 2.02 -24.95
CA ARG A 3 32.52 3.20 -24.26
C ARG A 3 31.00 3.07 -24.11
N ARG A 4 30.66 2.74 -22.88
CA ARG A 4 29.40 2.83 -22.12
C ARG A 4 28.31 3.68 -22.78
N THR A 5 27.20 3.02 -23.08
CA THR A 5 25.89 3.58 -23.42
C THR A 5 25.40 4.44 -22.24
N ALA A 6 25.28 5.74 -22.46
CA ALA A 6 24.52 6.62 -21.57
C ALA A 6 23.04 6.39 -21.87
N VAL A 7 22.34 5.67 -20.99
CA VAL A 7 20.88 5.58 -21.02
C VAL A 7 20.38 6.88 -20.41
N GLY A 8 20.00 7.81 -21.29
CA GLY A 8 19.40 9.07 -20.92
C GLY A 8 18.05 8.85 -20.25
N VAL A 9 17.89 9.46 -19.09
CA VAL A 9 16.62 9.65 -18.39
C VAL A 9 15.67 10.38 -19.33
N VAL A 10 14.64 9.70 -19.83
CA VAL A 10 13.52 10.35 -20.49
C VAL A 10 12.48 10.65 -19.42
N LEU A 11 12.50 11.89 -18.94
CA LEU A 11 11.35 12.53 -18.32
C LEU A 11 10.23 12.53 -19.38
N LEU A 12 9.14 11.81 -19.14
CA LEU A 12 7.88 12.08 -19.81
C LEU A 12 6.77 12.22 -18.77
N LEU A 13 6.32 13.46 -18.61
CA LEU A 13 5.11 13.86 -17.93
C LEU A 13 3.91 13.17 -18.59
N LEU A 14 3.23 12.30 -17.84
CA LEU A 14 1.86 11.90 -18.12
C LEU A 14 1.04 12.23 -16.88
N PHE A 15 0.29 13.33 -17.00
CA PHE A 15 -0.91 13.57 -16.22
C PHE A 15 -1.85 12.39 -16.44
N VAL A 16 -1.90 11.47 -15.48
CA VAL A 16 -3.01 10.52 -15.39
C VAL A 16 -4.10 11.21 -14.58
N ALA A 17 -5.12 11.66 -15.29
CA ALA A 17 -6.39 12.04 -14.72
C ALA A 17 -6.97 10.83 -13.97
N GLY A 18 -7.31 11.01 -12.69
CA GLY A 18 -8.05 10.02 -11.90
C GLY A 18 -7.42 9.67 -10.56
N CYS A 19 -7.28 10.66 -9.67
CA CYS A 19 -7.59 10.60 -8.24
C CYS A 19 -7.03 11.88 -7.61
N GLY A 20 -7.89 12.64 -6.92
CA GLY A 20 -7.64 14.01 -6.49
C GLY A 20 -6.33 14.18 -5.73
N VAL A 21 -5.47 15.06 -6.24
CA VAL A 21 -4.33 15.63 -5.50
C VAL A 21 -4.82 16.81 -4.61
N GLU A 22 -6.13 16.98 -4.44
CA GLU A 22 -6.75 18.14 -3.79
C GLU A 22 -7.13 17.96 -2.30
N ALA A 23 -6.74 16.86 -1.64
CA ALA A 23 -6.99 16.67 -0.19
C ALA A 23 -5.73 16.76 0.69
N LEU A 24 -4.60 17.23 0.15
CA LEU A 24 -3.28 16.93 0.74
C LEU A 24 -2.93 17.59 2.09
N LEU A 25 -3.76 18.41 2.74
CA LEU A 25 -3.41 19.02 4.05
C LEU A 25 -4.63 19.37 4.94
N GLY A 26 -5.59 18.47 5.12
CA GLY A 26 -6.76 18.73 5.99
C GLY A 26 -7.20 17.60 6.93
N GLY A 27 -6.87 16.35 6.63
CA GLY A 27 -7.32 15.19 7.39
C GLY A 27 -6.45 14.84 8.59
N GLY A 28 -7.07 14.32 9.65
CA GLY A 28 -6.37 13.81 10.84
C GLY A 28 -5.52 12.57 10.52
N GLU A 29 -4.68 12.13 11.46
CA GLU A 29 -3.78 10.97 11.26
C GLU A 29 -4.55 9.68 10.93
N LEU A 30 -5.77 9.52 11.46
CA LEU A 30 -6.66 8.40 11.15
C LEU A 30 -7.09 8.41 9.67
N GLU A 31 -7.50 9.56 9.14
CA GLU A 31 -7.95 9.70 7.75
C GLU A 31 -6.80 9.39 6.77
N GLN A 32 -5.59 9.87 7.08
CA GLN A 32 -4.40 9.55 6.28
C GLN A 32 -4.05 8.05 6.31
N ALA A 33 -4.23 7.39 7.46
CA ALA A 33 -4.01 5.95 7.58
C ALA A 33 -5.07 5.16 6.78
N GLU A 34 -6.32 5.60 6.79
CA GLU A 34 -7.40 5.01 6.00
C GLU A 34 -7.13 5.16 4.50
N GLU A 35 -6.79 6.36 4.03
CA GLU A 35 -6.44 6.63 2.64
C GLU A 35 -5.28 5.76 2.15
N ARG A 36 -4.28 5.55 3.01
CA ARG A 36 -3.14 4.69 2.71
C ARG A 36 -3.56 3.24 2.54
N LEU A 37 -4.36 2.70 3.46
CA LEU A 37 -4.89 1.34 3.36
C LEU A 37 -5.77 1.18 2.12
N GLY A 38 -6.69 2.13 1.91
CA GLY A 38 -7.58 2.17 0.76
C GLY A 38 -6.81 2.17 -0.55
N PHE A 39 -5.77 3.01 -0.69
CA PHE A 39 -4.93 3.03 -1.88
C PHE A 39 -4.28 1.67 -2.18
N VAL A 40 -3.77 0.98 -1.15
CA VAL A 40 -3.12 -0.32 -1.30
C VAL A 40 -4.15 -1.37 -1.77
N LEU A 41 -5.33 -1.42 -1.13
CA LEU A 41 -6.38 -2.38 -1.47
C LEU A 41 -6.98 -2.11 -2.86
N ASP A 42 -7.22 -0.84 -3.20
CA ASP A 42 -7.72 -0.42 -4.51
C ASP A 42 -6.76 -0.79 -5.64
N THR A 43 -5.46 -0.51 -5.45
CA THR A 43 -4.44 -0.90 -6.44
C THR A 43 -4.43 -2.40 -6.67
N VAL A 44 -4.54 -3.21 -5.60
CA VAL A 44 -4.58 -4.67 -5.72
C VAL A 44 -5.87 -5.13 -6.42
N SER A 45 -7.01 -4.51 -6.12
CA SER A 45 -8.28 -4.80 -6.78
C SER A 45 -8.20 -4.55 -8.29
N GLN A 46 -7.69 -3.39 -8.71
CA GLN A 46 -7.67 -2.99 -10.12
C GLN A 46 -6.53 -3.65 -10.91
N ILE A 47 -5.32 -3.67 -10.35
CA ILE A 47 -4.09 -4.04 -11.06
C ILE A 47 -3.64 -5.46 -10.72
N GLY A 48 -3.87 -5.91 -9.48
CA GLY A 48 -3.38 -7.19 -8.98
C GLY A 48 -1.90 -7.11 -8.61
N THR A 49 -1.08 -7.97 -9.23
CA THR A 49 0.38 -8.02 -9.03
C THR A 49 1.10 -7.73 -10.34
N GLY A 50 2.21 -7.01 -10.30
CA GLY A 50 3.00 -6.77 -11.51
C GLY A 50 4.19 -5.84 -11.32
N ASP A 51 4.58 -5.19 -12.40
CA ASP A 51 5.69 -4.24 -12.50
C ASP A 51 5.23 -2.82 -12.86
N THR A 52 3.92 -2.55 -12.85
CA THR A 52 3.37 -1.23 -13.17
C THR A 52 3.73 -0.19 -12.11
N VAL A 53 3.72 1.09 -12.51
CA VAL A 53 4.04 2.21 -11.61
C VAL A 53 3.08 2.25 -10.42
N GLU A 54 1.81 1.95 -10.64
CA GLU A 54 0.78 1.87 -9.61
C GLU A 54 1.10 0.77 -8.60
N PHE A 55 1.47 -0.44 -9.07
CA PHE A 55 1.84 -1.54 -8.17
C PHE A 55 3.12 -1.22 -7.37
N GLN A 56 4.11 -0.59 -8.00
CA GLN A 56 5.32 -0.11 -7.33
C GLN A 56 5.00 0.96 -6.27
N THR A 57 4.07 1.87 -6.58
CA THR A 57 3.61 2.92 -5.66
C THR A 57 2.86 2.31 -4.48
N ALA A 58 1.99 1.33 -4.71
CA ALA A 58 1.31 0.58 -3.66
C ALA A 58 2.30 -0.21 -2.80
N THR A 59 3.37 -0.75 -3.38
CA THR A 59 4.48 -1.37 -2.63
C THR A 59 5.16 -0.37 -1.70
N CYS A 60 5.46 0.84 -2.20
CA CYS A 60 6.10 1.90 -1.41
C CYS A 60 5.17 2.42 -0.30
N ARG A 61 3.89 2.62 -0.62
CA ARG A 61 2.87 3.02 0.35
C ARG A 61 2.64 1.93 1.39
N PHE A 62 2.55 0.67 0.99
CA PHE A 62 2.51 -0.47 1.91
C PHE A 62 3.66 -0.39 2.91
N HIS A 63 4.90 -0.17 2.46
CA HIS A 63 6.09 -0.24 3.30
C HIS A 63 6.26 0.93 4.28
N SER A 64 6.06 2.17 3.84
CA SER A 64 6.36 3.34 4.69
C SER A 64 5.64 4.62 4.27
N ASP A 65 4.49 4.51 3.60
CA ASP A 65 3.73 5.64 3.05
C ASP A 65 4.51 6.58 2.11
N LYS A 66 5.56 6.06 1.46
CA LYS A 66 6.32 6.83 0.48
C LYS A 66 5.68 6.63 -0.90
N LEU A 67 5.73 7.68 -1.73
CA LEU A 67 5.39 7.55 -3.15
C LEU A 67 6.46 6.75 -3.92
N VAL A 68 7.73 6.88 -3.52
CA VAL A 68 8.87 6.21 -4.16
C VAL A 68 9.91 5.84 -3.11
N ILE A 69 10.47 4.64 -3.22
CA ILE A 69 11.68 4.21 -2.53
C ILE A 69 12.83 4.24 -3.55
N ARG A 70 13.87 5.04 -3.27
CA ARG A 70 15.00 5.25 -4.20
C ARG A 70 16.11 4.21 -4.05
N ASP A 71 16.27 3.68 -2.84
CA ASP A 71 17.25 2.64 -2.60
C ASP A 71 16.73 1.30 -3.13
N GLN A 72 17.50 0.64 -3.98
CA GLN A 72 17.06 -0.59 -4.62
C GLN A 72 16.87 -1.73 -3.61
N GLY A 73 17.76 -1.84 -2.61
CA GLY A 73 17.64 -2.88 -1.59
C GLY A 73 16.42 -2.67 -0.70
N GLU A 74 16.15 -1.43 -0.30
CA GLU A 74 14.92 -1.07 0.44
C GLU A 74 13.67 -1.40 -0.39
N PHE A 75 13.68 -1.13 -1.70
CA PHE A 75 12.55 -1.45 -2.57
C PHE A 75 12.34 -2.96 -2.72
N GLU A 76 13.41 -3.74 -2.92
CA GLU A 76 13.34 -5.21 -3.01
C GLU A 76 12.75 -5.81 -1.73
N LEU A 77 13.19 -5.33 -0.55
CA LEU A 77 12.62 -5.73 0.74
C LEU A 77 11.14 -5.35 0.89
N ALA A 78 10.78 -4.14 0.45
CA ALA A 78 9.39 -3.69 0.44
C ALA A 78 8.51 -4.57 -0.47
N TYR A 79 9.01 -4.91 -1.65
CA TYR A 79 8.33 -5.74 -2.64
C TYR A 79 8.08 -7.15 -2.12
N ASP A 80 9.09 -7.80 -1.53
CA ASP A 80 8.95 -9.14 -0.94
C ASP A 80 7.96 -9.13 0.22
N GLY A 81 8.04 -8.13 1.11
CA GLY A 81 7.10 -7.96 2.20
C GLY A 81 5.66 -7.73 1.71
N PHE A 82 5.48 -6.94 0.65
CA PHE A 82 4.17 -6.70 0.07
C PHE A 82 3.60 -7.98 -0.55
N ARG A 83 4.39 -8.74 -1.29
CA ARG A 83 3.95 -10.04 -1.84
C ARG A 83 3.53 -11.02 -0.75
N GLU A 84 4.26 -11.05 0.37
CA GLU A 84 3.86 -11.88 1.51
C GLU A 84 2.55 -11.39 2.13
N PHE A 85 2.36 -10.08 2.28
CA PHE A 85 1.12 -9.48 2.75
C PHE A 85 -0.07 -9.88 1.87
N LEU A 86 0.05 -9.74 0.53
CA LEU A 86 -0.99 -10.14 -0.41
C LEU A 86 -1.28 -11.65 -0.33
N ARG A 87 -0.23 -12.47 -0.28
CA ARG A 87 -0.36 -13.94 -0.17
C ARG A 87 -1.09 -14.34 1.12
N LYS A 88 -0.75 -13.73 2.26
CA LYS A 88 -1.40 -14.00 3.55
C LYS A 88 -2.87 -13.61 3.55
N GLY A 89 -3.21 -12.47 2.96
CA GLY A 89 -4.61 -12.04 2.84
C GLY A 89 -5.37 -12.75 1.72
N GLY A 90 -4.72 -13.55 0.88
CA GLY A 90 -5.33 -14.09 -0.32
C GLY A 90 -5.87 -12.98 -1.24
N LEU A 91 -5.17 -11.84 -1.31
CA LEU A 91 -5.57 -10.69 -2.10
C LEU A 91 -5.07 -10.81 -3.54
N ALA A 92 -5.95 -10.52 -4.50
CA ALA A 92 -5.64 -10.61 -5.93
C ALA A 92 -6.48 -9.61 -6.72
N LYS A 93 -6.21 -9.51 -8.04
CA LYS A 93 -7.02 -8.71 -8.96
C LYS A 93 -8.49 -9.10 -8.89
N GLY A 94 -9.37 -8.10 -8.91
CA GLY A 94 -10.80 -8.27 -8.73
C GLY A 94 -11.22 -8.44 -7.27
N LEU A 95 -10.35 -8.06 -6.32
CA LEU A 95 -10.69 -7.99 -4.91
C LEU A 95 -11.89 -7.06 -4.69
N GLU A 96 -12.95 -7.58 -4.08
CA GLU A 96 -14.04 -6.78 -3.52
C GLU A 96 -13.71 -6.50 -2.06
N TYR A 97 -13.71 -5.25 -1.62
CA TYR A 97 -13.41 -4.92 -0.24
C TYR A 97 -14.24 -3.75 0.28
N GLU A 98 -14.37 -3.70 1.60
CA GLU A 98 -14.99 -2.60 2.35
C GLU A 98 -14.15 -2.36 3.61
N ILE A 99 -13.88 -1.10 3.94
CA ILE A 99 -13.28 -0.69 5.21
C ILE A 99 -14.42 -0.17 6.08
N GLU A 100 -14.64 -0.78 7.24
CA GLU A 100 -15.78 -0.48 8.10
C GLU A 100 -15.46 0.65 9.10
N GLY A 101 -14.20 0.76 9.50
CA GLY A 101 -13.75 1.82 10.40
C GLY A 101 -12.32 1.60 10.88
N GLY A 102 -11.77 2.63 11.51
CA GLY A 102 -10.44 2.59 12.12
C GLY A 102 -10.41 3.23 13.50
N GLU A 103 -9.55 2.71 14.36
CA GLU A 103 -9.31 3.21 15.70
C GLU A 103 -7.81 3.34 16.00
N GLU A 104 -7.46 4.29 16.86
CA GLU A 104 -6.08 4.43 17.34
C GLU A 104 -5.74 3.30 18.32
N ILE A 105 -4.57 2.70 18.15
CA ILE A 105 -4.07 1.69 19.08
C ILE A 105 -3.40 2.40 20.26
N GLU A 106 -4.10 2.44 21.39
CA GLU A 106 -3.60 3.06 22.61
C GLU A 106 -2.24 2.49 23.04
N GLY A 107 -1.31 3.37 23.40
CA GLY A 107 0.04 2.98 23.83
C GLY A 107 0.98 2.56 22.69
N SER A 108 0.55 2.65 21.42
CA SER A 108 1.46 2.57 20.29
C SER A 108 2.47 3.74 20.33
N ALA A 109 3.75 3.42 20.18
CA ALA A 109 4.83 4.41 20.21
C ALA A 109 4.85 5.36 18.99
N GLY A 110 3.86 5.32 18.09
CA GLY A 110 3.91 6.08 16.85
C GLY A 110 2.61 6.20 16.06
N GLY A 111 1.46 6.29 16.73
CA GLY A 111 0.17 6.52 16.04
C GLY A 111 -0.16 5.38 15.08
N ASP A 112 -0.23 4.16 15.61
CA ASP A 112 -0.66 3.02 14.81
C ASP A 112 -2.20 2.97 14.87
N PHE A 113 -2.84 2.75 13.73
CA PHE A 113 -4.28 2.59 13.64
C PHE A 113 -4.63 1.15 13.28
N LEU A 114 -5.69 0.62 13.88
CA LEU A 114 -6.28 -0.66 13.51
C LEU A 114 -7.52 -0.39 12.67
N PHE A 115 -7.55 -0.96 11.45
CA PHE A 115 -8.70 -0.90 10.57
C PHE A 115 -9.34 -2.27 10.42
N SER A 116 -10.66 -2.33 10.52
CA SER A 116 -11.45 -3.53 10.24
C SER A 116 -12.21 -3.39 8.93
N GLY A 117 -12.57 -4.52 8.34
CA GLY A 117 -13.37 -4.54 7.13
C GLY A 117 -13.58 -5.93 6.57
N THR A 118 -14.01 -5.99 5.31
CA THR A 118 -14.18 -7.25 4.59
C THR A 118 -13.44 -7.26 3.26
N ALA A 119 -12.93 -8.42 2.87
CA ALA A 119 -12.25 -8.68 1.61
C ALA A 119 -12.77 -10.00 1.02
N ASN A 120 -13.47 -9.91 -0.11
CA ASN A 120 -14.26 -10.99 -0.72
C ASN A 120 -15.22 -11.65 0.29
N GLY A 121 -15.91 -10.82 1.07
CA GLY A 121 -16.85 -11.25 2.11
C GLY A 121 -16.22 -11.87 3.36
N ARG A 122 -14.89 -11.85 3.49
CA ARG A 122 -14.16 -12.38 4.67
C ARG A 122 -13.63 -11.23 5.52
N PRO A 123 -13.81 -11.28 6.85
CA PRO A 123 -13.39 -10.19 7.72
C PRO A 123 -11.86 -10.07 7.75
N PHE A 124 -11.36 -8.85 7.87
CA PHE A 124 -9.95 -8.57 8.12
C PHE A 124 -9.76 -7.52 9.20
N GLU A 125 -8.57 -7.52 9.78
CA GLU A 125 -8.05 -6.44 10.61
C GLU A 125 -6.62 -6.12 10.18
N VAL A 126 -6.33 -4.85 9.87
CA VAL A 126 -5.01 -4.38 9.44
C VAL A 126 -4.52 -3.28 10.37
N ILE A 127 -3.30 -3.45 10.86
CA ILE A 127 -2.57 -2.37 11.52
C ILE A 127 -1.89 -1.53 10.43
N VAL A 128 -2.12 -0.22 10.49
CA VAL A 128 -1.54 0.80 9.61
C VAL A 128 -0.65 1.73 10.43
N PRO A 129 0.67 1.47 10.52
CA PRO A 129 1.60 2.35 11.21
C PRO A 129 2.06 3.48 10.30
N ALA A 130 2.11 4.74 10.75
CA ALA A 130 2.47 5.90 9.90
C ALA A 130 3.74 5.73 9.02
N LYS A 131 4.81 5.10 9.55
CA LYS A 131 6.12 5.01 8.87
C LYS A 131 6.67 3.59 8.74
N ARG A 132 5.84 2.57 8.91
CA ARG A 132 6.24 1.16 8.87
C ARG A 132 5.27 0.35 8.01
N PRO A 133 5.63 -0.90 7.65
CA PRO A 133 4.78 -1.71 6.80
C PRO A 133 3.39 -1.95 7.41
N LEU A 134 2.37 -1.99 6.56
CA LEU A 134 1.05 -2.52 6.95
C LEU A 134 1.21 -3.98 7.38
N ARG A 135 0.41 -4.39 8.37
CA ARG A 135 0.45 -5.77 8.89
C ARG A 135 -0.95 -6.25 9.19
N TRP A 136 -1.24 -7.48 8.79
CA TRP A 136 -2.45 -8.17 9.24
C TRP A 136 -2.40 -8.37 10.75
N GLN A 137 -3.44 -7.92 11.45
CA GLN A 137 -3.81 -8.42 12.77
C GLN A 137 -4.65 -9.69 12.60
N VAL A 138 -5.63 -9.63 11.68
CA VAL A 138 -6.43 -10.76 11.21
C VAL A 138 -6.44 -10.71 9.68
N ALA A 139 -5.88 -11.74 9.04
CA ALA A 139 -5.91 -11.83 7.59
C ALA A 139 -7.29 -12.34 7.13
N PRO A 140 -7.81 -11.87 5.98
CA PRO A 140 -9.08 -12.37 5.44
C PRO A 140 -9.01 -13.80 4.89
N SER A 141 -7.87 -14.49 4.99
CA SER A 141 -7.77 -15.92 4.68
C SER A 141 -8.47 -16.76 5.74
N ASP A 142 -8.99 -17.93 5.36
CA ASP A 142 -9.44 -18.96 6.31
C ASP A 142 -8.32 -19.17 7.32
N GLY A 143 -8.56 -18.80 8.58
CA GLY A 143 -7.55 -18.88 9.64
C GLY A 143 -6.83 -20.23 9.58
N PHE A 144 -5.50 -20.19 9.55
CA PHE A 144 -4.70 -21.40 9.75
C PHE A 144 -4.91 -21.96 11.15
#